data_AF-A0A7S0PDA9-F1
#
_entry.id   AF-A0A7S0PDA9-F1
#
_cell.length_a   1.000
_cell.length_b   1.000
_cell.length_c   1.000
_cell.angle_alpha   90.00
_cell.angle_beta   90.00
_cell.angle_gamma   90.00
#
_symmetry.space_group_name_H-M   'P 1'
#
loop_
_entity.id
_entity.type
_entity.pdbx_description
1 polymer ?
#
loop_
_entity_poly.entity_id
_entity_poly.type
_entity_poly.pdbx_seq_one_letter_code
_entity_poly.pdbx_strand_id
1 'polypeptide(L)'
;AADAAPAAPPVPRSGYATWVSEIMLQQTRVEAVIPHFLRWMERFPTAQSLADAPEEDAVALWAGLGYYRRARLLHKGARHVRDALGGQLPTTVEGLKEVPGIGDYTAGAVASIAFDKQAPIVDGNVIRVVARLAARPGAANDPDLKRYSWAVASALVPPAPARPAADNDEGRIGAAA
;
A
#
# COMPACT_ATOMS: atom_id res chain seq x y z
N ALA A 1 -11.90 -31.01 21.40
CA ALA A 1 -11.79 -29.55 21.59
C ALA A 1 -10.36 -29.17 21.28
N ALA A 2 -10.10 -28.66 20.08
CA ALA A 2 -8.79 -28.12 19.73
C ALA A 2 -8.74 -26.69 20.26
N ASP A 3 -7.86 -26.48 21.22
CA ASP A 3 -7.61 -25.21 21.88
C ASP A 3 -7.04 -24.24 20.84
N ALA A 4 -7.89 -23.34 20.34
CA ALA A 4 -7.46 -22.29 19.44
C ALA A 4 -6.64 -21.30 20.28
N ALA A 5 -5.32 -21.28 20.04
CA ALA A 5 -4.43 -20.29 20.63
C ALA A 5 -5.06 -18.88 20.51
N PRO A 6 -4.95 -18.04 21.55
CA PRO A 6 -5.59 -16.73 21.54
C PRO A 6 -5.14 -15.96 20.30
N ALA A 7 -6.11 -15.53 19.49
CA ALA A 7 -5.85 -14.74 18.30
C ALA A 7 -5.04 -13.50 18.72
N ALA A 8 -3.89 -13.29 18.07
CA ALA A 8 -3.07 -12.10 18.29
C ALA A 8 -3.97 -10.84 18.17
N PRO A 9 -3.72 -9.80 19.01
CA PRO A 9 -4.53 -8.59 18.96
C PRO A 9 -4.55 -8.03 17.52
N PRO A 10 -5.70 -7.54 17.04
CA PRO A 10 -5.84 -7.12 15.66
C PRO A 10 -4.89 -5.95 15.36
N VAL A 11 -4.00 -6.14 14.39
CA VAL A 11 -3.12 -5.07 13.90
C VAL A 11 -4.01 -3.98 13.28
N PRO A 12 -3.90 -2.71 13.69
CA PRO A 12 -4.69 -1.63 13.12
C PRO A 12 -4.51 -1.50 11.61
N ARG A 13 -5.62 -1.34 10.89
CA ARG A 13 -5.61 -1.02 9.45
C ARG A 13 -5.06 0.39 9.26
N SER A 14 -3.77 0.48 8.97
CA SER A 14 -3.02 1.73 8.78
C SER A 14 -2.23 1.69 7.46
N GLY A 15 -1.85 2.86 6.94
CA GLY A 15 -1.05 2.93 5.70
C GLY A 15 0.25 2.13 5.79
N TYR A 16 0.92 2.17 6.95
CA TYR A 16 2.14 1.42 7.18
C TYR A 16 1.89 -0.09 7.25
N ALA A 17 0.90 -0.55 8.03
CA ALA A 17 0.56 -1.97 8.12
C ALA A 17 0.16 -2.55 6.74
N THR A 18 -0.65 -1.82 5.98
CA THR A 18 -1.03 -2.19 4.61
C THR A 18 0.19 -2.23 3.69
N TRP A 19 1.09 -1.24 3.77
CA TRP A 19 2.30 -1.24 2.97
C TRP A 19 3.18 -2.46 3.25
N VAL A 20 3.43 -2.77 4.53
CA VAL A 20 4.21 -3.95 4.93
C VAL A 20 3.57 -5.24 4.41
N SER A 21 2.25 -5.42 4.62
CA SER A 21 1.56 -6.64 4.18
C SER A 21 1.62 -6.81 2.66
N GLU A 22 1.42 -5.74 1.90
CA GLU A 22 1.50 -5.78 0.44
C GLU A 22 2.90 -6.16 -0.04
N ILE A 23 3.97 -5.62 0.57
CA ILE A 23 5.33 -6.00 0.21
C ILE A 23 5.61 -7.47 0.57
N MET A 24 5.13 -7.96 1.72
CA MET A 24 5.32 -9.37 2.11
C MET A 24 4.58 -10.33 1.17
N LEU A 25 3.35 -9.99 0.77
CA LEU A 25 2.50 -10.83 -0.10
C LEU A 25 2.99 -10.92 -1.55
N GLN A 26 3.92 -10.07 -1.97
CA GLN A 26 4.55 -10.21 -3.29
C GLN A 26 5.26 -11.57 -3.40
N GLN A 27 4.76 -12.43 -4.29
CA GLN A 27 5.34 -13.75 -4.58
C GLN A 27 5.47 -14.67 -3.34
N THR A 28 4.68 -14.41 -2.29
CA THR A 28 4.67 -15.20 -1.06
C THR A 28 3.22 -15.54 -0.68
N ARG A 29 2.96 -16.77 -0.23
CA ARG A 29 1.61 -17.20 0.14
C ARG A 29 1.17 -16.59 1.47
N VAL A 30 -0.13 -16.34 1.62
CA VAL A 30 -0.73 -15.70 2.80
C VAL A 30 -0.37 -16.44 4.09
N GLU A 31 -0.43 -17.78 4.08
CA GLU A 31 -0.17 -18.62 5.25
C GLU A 31 1.26 -18.46 5.77
N ALA A 32 2.23 -18.24 4.88
CA ALA A 32 3.61 -17.97 5.25
C ALA A 32 3.79 -16.53 5.75
N VAL A 33 3.02 -15.57 5.22
CA VAL A 33 3.11 -14.15 5.58
C VAL A 33 2.57 -13.87 6.98
N ILE A 34 1.43 -14.45 7.36
CA ILE A 34 0.74 -14.17 8.64
C ILE A 34 1.71 -14.13 9.85
N PRO A 35 2.48 -15.19 10.15
CA PRO A 35 3.35 -15.17 11.33
C PRO A 35 4.51 -14.16 11.22
N HIS A 36 4.99 -13.88 10.01
CA HIS A 36 6.06 -12.88 9.80
C HIS A 36 5.52 -11.46 9.96
N PHE A 37 4.33 -11.19 9.42
CA PHE A 37 3.67 -9.90 9.54
C PHE A 37 3.38 -9.56 11.02
N LEU A 38 2.86 -10.51 11.79
CA LEU A 38 2.58 -10.27 13.22
C LEU A 38 3.85 -9.93 14.01
N ARG A 39 4.93 -10.71 13.85
CA ARG A 39 6.22 -10.41 14.50
C ARG A 39 6.82 -9.08 14.03
N TRP A 40 6.66 -8.77 12.73
CA TRP A 40 7.10 -7.50 12.18
C TRP A 40 6.38 -6.33 12.81
N MET A 41 5.06 -6.39 12.90
CA MET A 41 4.23 -5.32 13.46
C MET A 41 4.39 -5.18 14.97
N GLU A 42 4.73 -6.26 15.67
CA GLU A 42 5.10 -6.22 17.09
C GLU A 42 6.44 -5.47 17.30
N ARG A 43 7.47 -5.79 16.51
CA ARG A 43 8.79 -5.17 16.64
C ARG A 43 8.86 -3.77 16.03
N PHE A 44 8.22 -3.56 14.89
CA PHE A 44 8.23 -2.32 14.11
C PHE A 44 6.79 -1.87 13.84
N PRO A 45 6.06 -1.34 14.83
CA PRO A 45 4.66 -0.96 14.67
C PRO A 45 4.41 0.24 13.74
N THR A 46 5.44 1.04 13.43
CA THR A 46 5.35 2.26 12.63
C THR A 46 6.51 2.36 11.63
N ALA A 47 6.38 3.24 10.63
CA ALA A 47 7.50 3.54 9.74
C ALA A 47 8.69 4.13 10.50
N GLN A 48 8.44 4.93 11.54
CA GLN A 48 9.48 5.50 12.40
C GLN A 48 10.26 4.41 13.13
N SER A 49 9.58 3.46 13.80
CA SER A 49 10.28 2.41 14.54
C SER A 49 11.10 1.50 13.63
N LEU A 50 10.67 1.29 12.38
CA LEU A 50 11.47 0.62 11.37
C LEU A 50 12.68 1.46 10.92
N ALA A 51 12.48 2.76 10.71
CA ALA A 51 13.51 3.69 10.25
C ALA A 51 14.64 3.92 11.27
N ASP A 52 14.31 3.84 12.55
CA ASP A 52 15.23 4.04 13.67
C ASP A 52 16.02 2.78 14.01
N ALA A 53 15.56 1.61 13.57
CA ALA A 53 16.26 0.34 13.77
C ALA A 53 17.42 0.16 12.77
N PRO A 54 18.46 -0.62 13.13
CA PRO A 54 19.47 -1.08 12.17
C PRO A 54 18.81 -1.84 10.99
N GLU A 55 19.35 -1.69 9.79
CA GLU A 55 18.83 -2.41 8.62
C GLU A 55 18.95 -3.93 8.80
N GLU A 56 19.98 -4.38 9.52
CA GLU A 56 20.24 -5.77 9.87
C GLU A 56 19.10 -6.39 10.67
N ASP A 57 18.50 -5.64 11.61
CA ASP A 57 17.34 -6.09 12.40
C ASP A 57 16.14 -6.36 11.48
N ALA A 58 15.89 -5.45 10.52
CA ALA A 58 14.81 -5.61 9.55
C ALA A 58 15.05 -6.82 8.63
N VAL A 59 16.28 -7.00 8.15
CA VAL A 59 16.65 -8.16 7.31
C VAL A 59 16.55 -9.47 8.09
N ALA A 60 16.97 -9.48 9.36
CA ALA A 60 16.89 -10.66 10.23
C ALA A 60 15.43 -11.05 10.50
N LEU A 61 14.55 -10.09 10.77
CA LEU A 61 13.13 -10.36 11.01
C LEU A 61 12.39 -10.82 9.74
N TRP A 62 12.92 -10.49 8.55
CA TRP A 62 12.43 -10.95 7.25
C TRP A 62 12.88 -12.37 6.88
N ALA A 63 13.84 -12.94 7.61
CA ALA A 63 14.39 -14.26 7.30
C ALA A 63 13.28 -15.33 7.22
N GLY A 64 13.29 -16.11 6.14
CA GLY A 64 12.25 -17.11 5.83
C GLY A 64 11.28 -16.70 4.71
N LEU A 65 11.10 -15.39 4.44
CA LEU A 65 10.22 -14.93 3.34
C LEU A 65 10.92 -14.87 1.97
N GLY A 66 12.25 -14.97 1.93
CA GLY A 66 13.04 -14.78 0.71
C GLY A 66 12.97 -13.35 0.16
N TYR A 67 13.63 -13.12 -0.97
CA TYR A 67 13.69 -11.81 -1.64
C TYR A 67 14.07 -10.66 -0.68
N TYR A 68 15.17 -10.81 0.07
CA TYR A 68 15.64 -9.86 1.10
C TYR A 68 15.78 -8.42 0.64
N ARG A 69 15.92 -8.17 -0.66
CA ARG A 69 15.88 -6.82 -1.24
C ARG A 69 14.59 -6.07 -0.88
N ARG A 70 13.46 -6.76 -0.70
CA ARG A 70 12.19 -6.18 -0.25
C ARG A 70 12.30 -5.57 1.15
N ALA A 71 12.90 -6.29 2.10
CA ALA A 71 13.15 -5.78 3.46
C ALA A 71 14.01 -4.52 3.45
N ARG A 72 15.10 -4.53 2.66
CA ARG A 72 16.01 -3.38 2.54
C ARG A 72 15.32 -2.18 1.90
N LEU A 73 14.49 -2.40 0.87
CA LEU A 73 13.69 -1.33 0.27
C LEU A 73 12.64 -0.77 1.23
N LEU A 74 11.97 -1.64 1.99
CA LEU A 74 11.00 -1.23 3.01
C LEU A 74 11.67 -0.37 4.09
N HIS A 75 12.86 -0.78 4.57
CA HIS A 75 13.67 0.00 5.52
C HIS A 75 14.10 1.35 4.94
N LYS A 76 14.63 1.37 3.70
CA LYS A 76 14.97 2.60 2.98
C LYS A 76 13.77 3.54 2.81
N GLY A 77 12.61 2.99 2.45
CA GLY A 77 11.38 3.75 2.31
C GLY A 77 10.92 4.33 3.66
N ALA A 78 11.03 3.55 4.74
CA ALA A 78 10.66 4.00 6.07
C ALA A 78 11.54 5.15 6.55
N ARG A 79 12.85 5.09 6.28
CA ARG A 79 13.78 6.21 6.51
C ARG A 79 13.37 7.44 5.71
N HIS A 80 13.00 7.29 4.44
CA HIS A 80 12.50 8.41 3.64
C HIS A 80 11.21 9.01 4.24
N VAL A 81 10.27 8.18 4.70
CA VAL A 81 9.05 8.64 5.36
C VAL A 81 9.39 9.46 6.61
N ARG A 82 10.32 8.98 7.45
CA ARG A 82 10.79 9.72 8.64
C ARG A 82 11.48 11.04 8.26
N ASP A 83 12.46 10.98 7.36
CA ASP A 83 13.41 12.06 7.10
C ASP A 83 12.81 13.16 6.19
N ALA A 84 12.00 12.78 5.20
CA ALA A 84 11.48 13.71 4.18
C ALA A 84 9.99 14.03 4.34
N LEU A 85 9.22 13.16 4.99
CA LEU A 85 7.74 13.26 5.05
C LEU A 85 7.21 13.43 6.49
N GLY A 86 8.08 13.77 7.45
CA GLY A 86 7.69 14.01 8.84
C GLY A 86 7.17 12.76 9.57
N GLY A 87 7.53 11.57 9.10
CA GLY A 87 7.11 10.30 9.66
C GLY A 87 5.70 9.85 9.25
N GLN A 88 5.02 10.58 8.38
CA GLN A 88 3.68 10.20 7.93
C GLN A 88 3.71 9.75 6.47
N LEU A 89 3.06 8.61 6.19
CA LEU A 89 2.86 8.18 4.81
C LEU A 89 1.89 9.13 4.11
N PRO A 90 2.18 9.53 2.86
CA PRO A 90 1.23 10.26 2.05
C PRO A 90 -0.07 9.46 1.85
N THR A 91 -1.18 10.17 1.69
CA THR A 91 -2.50 9.53 1.50
C THR A 91 -2.93 9.45 0.04
N THR A 92 -2.17 10.05 -0.87
CA THR A 92 -2.42 10.07 -2.31
C THR A 92 -1.52 9.08 -3.04
N VAL A 93 -1.97 8.58 -4.20
CA VAL A 93 -1.18 7.66 -5.03
C VAL A 93 0.13 8.31 -5.45
N GLU A 94 0.08 9.58 -5.87
CA GLU A 94 1.23 10.36 -6.32
C GLU A 94 2.25 10.51 -5.19
N GLY A 95 1.81 10.89 -3.99
CA GLY A 95 2.71 11.04 -2.85
C GLY A 95 3.31 9.70 -2.41
N LEU A 96 2.52 8.62 -2.42
CA LEU A 96 3.01 7.29 -2.07
C LEU A 96 4.11 6.80 -3.02
N LYS A 97 4.04 7.15 -4.32
CA LYS A 97 5.05 6.78 -5.32
C LYS A 97 6.41 7.45 -5.12
N GLU A 98 6.47 8.54 -4.37
CA GLU A 98 7.74 9.18 -4.01
C GLU A 98 8.53 8.35 -2.99
N VAL A 99 7.86 7.45 -2.25
CA VAL A 99 8.52 6.60 -1.26
C VAL A 99 9.30 5.48 -1.95
N PRO A 100 10.62 5.33 -1.68
CA PRO A 100 11.43 4.27 -2.27
C PRO A 100 10.82 2.87 -2.06
N GLY A 101 10.66 2.13 -3.16
CA GLY A 101 10.12 0.77 -3.13
C GLY A 101 8.59 0.70 -3.28
N ILE A 102 7.88 1.84 -3.33
CA ILE A 102 6.46 1.89 -3.66
C ILE A 102 6.28 2.16 -5.17
N GLY A 103 5.80 1.15 -5.90
CA GLY A 103 5.40 1.30 -7.31
C GLY A 103 3.89 1.50 -7.47
N ASP A 104 3.40 1.59 -8.71
CA ASP A 104 1.98 1.88 -9.02
C ASP A 104 1.00 0.95 -8.29
N TYR A 105 1.29 -0.36 -8.28
CA TYR A 105 0.46 -1.34 -7.57
C TYR A 105 0.38 -1.04 -6.07
N THR A 106 1.53 -0.91 -5.41
CA THR A 106 1.58 -0.70 -3.96
C THR A 106 1.00 0.66 -3.56
N ALA A 107 1.23 1.70 -4.36
CA ALA A 107 0.64 3.02 -4.14
C ALA A 107 -0.90 2.95 -4.22
N GLY A 108 -1.45 2.32 -5.27
CA GLY A 108 -2.89 2.13 -5.39
C GLY A 108 -3.47 1.27 -4.26
N ALA A 109 -2.78 0.20 -3.87
CA ALA A 109 -3.21 -0.69 -2.79
C ALA A 109 -3.24 0.04 -1.44
N VAL A 110 -2.18 0.77 -1.08
CA VAL A 110 -2.13 1.54 0.17
C VAL A 110 -3.16 2.68 0.15
N ALA A 111 -3.26 3.43 -0.95
CA ALA A 111 -4.22 4.53 -1.07
C ALA A 111 -5.67 4.06 -0.93
N SER A 112 -6.04 2.97 -1.62
CA SER A 112 -7.40 2.44 -1.56
C SER A 112 -7.70 1.73 -0.25
N ILE A 113 -6.82 0.84 0.22
CA ILE A 113 -7.08 0.03 1.41
C ILE A 113 -6.93 0.87 2.67
N ALA A 114 -5.88 1.69 2.84
CA ALA A 114 -5.67 2.39 4.10
C ALA A 114 -6.35 3.75 4.17
N PHE A 115 -6.53 4.42 3.02
CA PHE A 115 -6.96 5.82 2.97
C PHE A 115 -8.26 6.06 2.18
N ASP A 116 -8.95 4.97 1.81
CA ASP A 116 -10.25 4.98 1.12
C ASP A 116 -10.25 5.84 -0.15
N LYS A 117 -9.13 5.83 -0.88
CA LYS A 117 -9.01 6.55 -2.16
C LYS A 117 -9.50 5.68 -3.30
N GLN A 118 -10.20 6.30 -4.23
CA GLN A 118 -10.54 5.70 -5.53
C GLN A 118 -9.25 5.61 -6.37
N ALA A 119 -8.51 4.53 -6.18
CA ALA A 119 -7.24 4.27 -6.84
C ALA A 119 -7.27 2.88 -7.49
N PRO A 120 -7.04 2.76 -8.81
CA PRO A 120 -6.98 1.47 -9.47
C PRO A 120 -5.73 0.69 -9.01
N ILE A 121 -5.87 -0.63 -8.92
CA ILE A 121 -4.78 -1.57 -8.69
C ILE A 121 -4.73 -2.57 -9.83
N VAL A 122 -3.54 -2.86 -10.35
CA VAL A 122 -3.35 -3.85 -11.41
C VAL A 122 -2.18 -4.75 -11.06
N ASP A 123 -2.51 -5.99 -10.70
CA ASP A 123 -1.59 -7.10 -10.51
C ASP A 123 -1.82 -8.20 -11.56
N GLY A 124 -1.11 -9.32 -11.42
CA GLY A 124 -1.30 -10.46 -12.32
C GLY A 124 -2.71 -11.08 -12.25
N ASN A 125 -3.43 -10.91 -11.14
CA ASN A 125 -4.81 -11.38 -11.02
C ASN A 125 -5.77 -10.49 -11.81
N VAL A 126 -5.66 -9.17 -11.64
CA VAL A 126 -6.45 -8.18 -12.39
C VAL A 126 -6.17 -8.32 -13.88
N ILE A 127 -4.91 -8.43 -14.31
CA ILE A 127 -4.55 -8.64 -15.72
C ILE A 127 -5.23 -9.89 -16.27
N ARG A 128 -5.20 -11.00 -15.54
CA ARG A 128 -5.84 -12.26 -15.96
C ARG A 128 -7.37 -12.15 -16.07
N VAL A 129 -8.01 -11.42 -15.16
CA VAL A 129 -9.47 -11.18 -15.20
C VAL A 129 -9.81 -10.29 -16.39
N VAL A 130 -9.12 -9.16 -16.56
CA VAL A 130 -9.35 -8.22 -17.66
C VAL A 130 -9.13 -8.89 -19.02
N ALA A 131 -8.05 -9.66 -19.17
CA ALA A 131 -7.76 -10.40 -20.40
C ALA A 131 -8.90 -11.34 -20.81
N ARG A 132 -9.45 -12.08 -19.84
CA ARG A 132 -10.57 -13.01 -20.05
C ARG A 132 -11.85 -12.28 -20.42
N LEU A 133 -12.20 -11.22 -19.68
CA LEU A 133 -13.42 -10.43 -19.94
C LEU A 133 -13.38 -9.73 -21.30
N ALA A 134 -12.19 -9.29 -21.73
CA ALA A 134 -12.01 -8.62 -23.02
C ALA A 134 -11.73 -9.60 -24.18
N ALA A 135 -11.70 -10.92 -23.92
CA ALA A 135 -11.28 -11.94 -24.88
C ALA A 135 -9.93 -11.64 -25.57
N ARG A 136 -8.98 -11.04 -24.82
CA ARG A 136 -7.65 -10.68 -25.33
C ARG A 136 -6.62 -11.72 -24.89
N PRO A 137 -6.04 -12.51 -25.81
CA PRO A 137 -4.95 -13.42 -25.47
C PRO A 137 -3.68 -12.62 -25.14
N GLY A 138 -2.85 -13.17 -24.26
CA GLY A 138 -1.58 -12.56 -23.86
C GLY A 138 -1.07 -13.13 -22.53
N ALA A 139 0.24 -13.06 -22.32
CA ALA A 139 0.84 -13.43 -21.04
C ALA A 139 0.66 -12.29 -20.02
N ALA A 140 0.66 -12.59 -18.72
CA ALA A 140 0.48 -11.56 -17.68
C ALA A 140 1.61 -10.51 -17.64
N ASN A 141 2.78 -10.82 -18.21
CA ASN A 141 3.92 -9.92 -18.34
C ASN A 141 3.94 -9.16 -19.69
N ASP A 142 2.93 -9.33 -20.54
CA ASP A 142 2.78 -8.60 -21.79
C ASP A 142 2.57 -7.09 -21.50
N PRO A 143 3.46 -6.20 -21.99
CA PRO A 143 3.36 -4.76 -21.76
C PRO A 143 2.07 -4.13 -22.28
N ASP A 144 1.54 -4.59 -23.42
CA ASP A 144 0.34 -4.04 -24.03
C ASP A 144 -0.90 -4.47 -23.26
N LEU A 145 -0.94 -5.74 -22.82
CA LEU A 145 -2.01 -6.23 -21.97
C LEU A 145 -1.99 -5.54 -20.59
N LYS A 146 -0.81 -5.28 -20.04
CA LYS A 146 -0.66 -4.51 -18.79
C LYS A 146 -1.18 -3.08 -18.97
N ARG A 147 -0.79 -2.38 -20.04
CA ARG A 147 -1.27 -1.02 -20.35
C ARG A 147 -2.80 -0.99 -20.52
N TYR A 148 -3.35 -1.94 -21.28
CA TYR A 148 -4.78 -2.09 -21.45
C TYR A 148 -5.49 -2.32 -20.11
N SER A 149 -4.94 -3.19 -19.26
CA SER A 149 -5.52 -3.48 -17.94
C SER A 149 -5.54 -2.26 -17.02
N TRP A 150 -4.50 -1.42 -17.06
CA TRP A 150 -4.50 -0.13 -16.36
C TRP A 150 -5.56 0.83 -16.89
N ALA A 151 -5.74 0.91 -18.20
CA ALA A 151 -6.79 1.76 -18.79
C ALA A 151 -8.20 1.29 -18.35
N VAL A 152 -8.46 -0.02 -18.41
CA VAL A 152 -9.73 -0.61 -17.96
C VAL A 152 -9.96 -0.37 -16.46
N ALA A 153 -8.96 -0.65 -15.62
CA ALA A 153 -9.08 -0.46 -14.18
C ALA A 153 -9.34 1.01 -13.82
N SER A 154 -8.68 1.95 -14.51
CA SER A 154 -8.88 3.40 -14.29
C SER A 154 -10.26 3.87 -14.74
N ALA A 155 -10.85 3.23 -15.76
CA ALA A 155 -12.21 3.54 -16.20
C ALA A 155 -13.28 2.97 -15.23
N LEU A 156 -13.02 1.80 -14.64
CA LEU A 156 -13.92 1.16 -13.65
C LEU A 156 -13.82 1.81 -12.26
N VAL A 157 -12.66 2.36 -11.93
CA VAL A 157 -12.40 3.09 -10.67
C VAL A 157 -11.97 4.51 -11.05
N PRO A 158 -12.91 5.35 -11.52
CA PRO A 158 -12.58 6.73 -11.83
C PRO A 158 -12.13 7.44 -10.55
N PRO A 159 -11.16 8.38 -10.62
CA PRO A 159 -10.78 9.17 -9.47
C PRO A 159 -11.99 9.96 -8.96
N ALA A 160 -12.09 10.13 -7.65
CA ALA A 160 -13.16 10.91 -7.05
C ALA A 160 -13.15 12.32 -7.65
N PRO A 161 -14.32 12.89 -7.98
CA PRO A 161 -14.37 14.27 -8.44
C PRO A 161 -13.66 15.15 -7.42
N ALA A 162 -12.82 16.07 -7.89
CA ALA A 162 -12.23 17.07 -7.03
C ALA A 162 -13.37 17.72 -6.26
N ARG A 163 -13.36 17.63 -4.93
CA ARG A 163 -14.33 18.32 -4.10
C ARG A 163 -14.21 19.80 -4.52
N PRO A 164 -15.30 20.49 -4.89
CA PRO A 164 -15.20 21.93 -5.08
C PRO A 164 -14.57 22.48 -3.80
N ALA A 165 -13.57 23.34 -3.96
CA ALA A 165 -13.00 24.05 -2.82
C ALA A 165 -14.18 24.57 -2.02
N ALA A 166 -14.26 24.21 -0.73
CA ALA A 166 -15.26 24.81 0.13
C ALA A 166 -15.07 26.33 -0.04
N ASP A 167 -16.09 27.00 -0.57
CA ASP A 167 -16.14 28.46 -0.56
C ASP A 167 -16.01 28.83 0.91
N ASN A 168 -14.82 29.28 1.29
CA ASN A 168 -14.60 29.95 2.55
C ASN A 168 -15.23 31.35 2.43
N ASP A 169 -16.55 31.41 2.30
CA ASP A 169 -17.34 32.63 2.45
C ASP A 169 -17.79 32.77 3.92
N GLU A 170 -16.83 32.67 4.83
CA GLU A 170 -16.96 33.27 6.16
C GLU A 170 -16.61 34.75 6.01
N GLY A 171 -17.55 35.56 5.53
CA GLY A 171 -17.25 36.98 5.43
C GLY A 171 -18.23 37.93 4.75
N ARG A 172 -19.53 37.65 4.63
CA ARG A 172 -20.48 38.70 4.22
C ARG A 172 -21.96 38.48 4.57
N ILE A 173 -22.24 38.51 5.86
CA ILE A 173 -23.50 39.04 6.40
C ILE A 173 -23.07 39.97 7.55
N GLY A 174 -22.96 41.28 7.37
CA GLY A 174 -23.94 42.17 6.75
C GLY A 174 -24.48 43.06 7.85
N ALA A 175 -23.67 44.06 8.24
CA ALA A 175 -24.14 45.18 9.04
C ALA A 175 -25.26 45.89 8.28
N ALA A 176 -26.46 45.93 8.86
CA ALA A 176 -27.51 46.87 8.49
C ALA A 176 -28.56 46.97 9.61
N ALA A 177 -28.69 48.20 10.10
CA ALA A 177 -29.79 48.81 10.87
C ALA A 177 -30.02 48.35 12.32
#